data_AF-A0A9P1HI35-F1
#
_entry.id   AF-A0A9P1HI35-F1
#
_cell.length_a   1.000
_cell.length_b   1.000
_cell.length_c   1.000
_cell.angle_alpha   90.00
_cell.angle_beta   90.00
_cell.angle_gamma   90.00
#
_symmetry.space_group_name_H-M   'P 1'
#
loop_
_entity.id
_entity.type
_entity.pdbx_description
1 polymer ?
#
loop_
_entity_poly.entity_id
_entity_poly.type
_entity_poly.pdbx_seq_one_letter_code
_entity_poly.pdbx_strand_id
1 'polypeptide(L)'
;MAAQEKPHCKVEEPTDSERNDDNDEVIVVELRSDMISVDLTQHRIEKIEGFDFLTQVESLCLRWNLIKKIENLNSLTTLTELDLYDNQIVKIENLDSLVNLETLDLCFNRIEKLENLENLKKLKTLYLVHNKISKIEGLSELKNLEYLELGDNRIKRIENLEENQELQRLFLGANQIKKIENLGHLKKLEVISLPANFIVNIEGLEELTSVREVYLMQNGIQDIRGFDSNQKIETIDLSDNRIEKVKNIKNLRRLKDFWVRQNKIASWSLVDELSELPDLNHVYLEGNPISAKPDYRARAIRLLPQISQLDNDTCRSDIPQI
;
A
#
# COMPACT_ATOMS: atom_id res chain seq x y z
N MET A 1 -2.43 -54.97 1.03
CA MET A 1 -2.40 -53.55 0.62
C MET A 1 -1.63 -52.81 1.68
N ALA A 2 -0.38 -52.44 1.40
CA ALA A 2 0.40 -51.63 2.32
C ALA A 2 -0.13 -50.19 2.24
N ALA A 3 -0.52 -49.62 3.38
CA ALA A 3 -0.77 -48.18 3.47
C ALA A 3 0.55 -47.47 3.16
N GLN A 4 0.61 -46.73 2.07
CA GLN A 4 1.72 -45.79 1.85
C GLN A 4 1.56 -44.70 2.91
N GLU A 5 2.47 -44.69 3.88
CA GLU A 5 2.64 -43.53 4.76
C GLU A 5 2.91 -42.31 3.88
N LYS A 6 2.11 -41.26 4.05
CA LYS A 6 2.31 -40.00 3.34
C LYS A 6 3.67 -39.43 3.77
N PRO A 7 4.43 -38.78 2.87
CA PRO A 7 5.65 -38.11 3.28
C PRO A 7 5.30 -37.01 4.29
N HIS A 8 5.96 -37.08 5.45
CA HIS A 8 5.80 -36.14 6.56
C HIS A 8 7.14 -35.46 6.82
N CYS A 9 7.11 -34.14 7.00
CA CYS A 9 8.23 -33.36 7.48
C CYS A 9 7.82 -32.67 8.77
N LYS A 10 8.73 -32.65 9.74
CA LYS A 10 8.61 -31.94 11.01
C LYS A 10 9.50 -30.71 10.92
N VAL A 11 8.92 -29.54 11.07
CA VAL A 11 9.69 -28.30 11.26
C VAL A 11 9.90 -28.15 12.77
N GLU A 12 11.14 -28.21 13.23
CA GLU A 12 11.52 -28.04 14.64
C GLU A 12 12.18 -26.65 14.81
N GLU A 13 11.87 -25.94 15.90
CA GLU A 13 12.57 -24.69 16.21
C GLU A 13 14.04 -24.97 16.59
N PRO A 14 15.01 -24.14 16.15
CA PRO A 14 16.37 -24.22 16.66
C PRO A 14 16.40 -23.80 18.14
N THR A 15 17.02 -24.64 18.99
CA THR A 15 17.17 -24.35 20.42
C THR A 15 18.13 -23.18 20.64
N ASP A 16 17.62 -22.08 21.17
CA ASP A 16 18.47 -20.96 21.61
C ASP A 16 19.29 -21.40 22.82
N SER A 17 20.61 -21.54 22.65
CA SER A 17 21.53 -21.94 23.70
C SER A 17 21.79 -20.88 24.78
N GLU A 18 20.96 -19.86 24.95
CA GLU A 18 21.03 -18.90 26.06
C GLU A 18 19.66 -18.28 26.39
N ARG A 19 18.73 -19.06 26.97
CA ARG A 19 17.67 -18.55 27.86
C ARG A 19 17.08 -19.70 28.67
N ASN A 20 17.35 -19.68 29.98
CA ASN A 20 16.60 -20.46 30.95
C ASN A 20 15.22 -19.82 31.11
N ASP A 21 14.19 -20.39 30.51
CA ASP A 21 12.84 -20.39 31.09
C ASP A 21 12.09 -21.62 30.56
N ASP A 22 11.67 -22.46 31.50
CA ASP A 22 10.94 -23.71 31.29
C ASP A 22 9.55 -23.44 30.67
N ASN A 23 9.43 -23.46 29.33
CA ASN A 23 8.26 -23.93 28.54
C ASN A 23 8.37 -23.58 27.03
N ASP A 24 9.51 -23.85 26.39
CA ASP A 24 9.57 -23.87 24.93
C ASP A 24 8.88 -25.18 24.45
N GLU A 25 7.55 -25.17 24.33
CA GLU A 25 6.84 -26.18 23.54
C GLU A 25 7.35 -26.07 22.10
N VAL A 26 8.19 -27.01 21.68
CA VAL A 26 8.57 -27.18 20.28
C VAL A 26 7.29 -27.45 19.50
N ILE A 27 6.77 -26.43 18.81
CA ILE A 27 5.62 -26.58 17.92
C ILE A 27 6.09 -27.37 16.71
N VAL A 28 5.88 -28.68 16.75
CA VAL A 28 6.12 -29.56 15.60
C VAL A 28 4.93 -29.46 14.66
N VAL A 29 5.10 -28.75 13.55
CA VAL A 29 4.10 -28.75 12.47
C VAL A 29 4.27 -29.99 11.62
N GLU A 30 3.20 -30.80 11.55
CA GLU A 30 3.16 -31.98 10.69
C GLU A 30 2.62 -31.61 9.30
N LEU A 31 3.52 -31.58 8.32
CA LEU A 31 3.18 -31.25 6.94
C LEU A 31 2.80 -32.51 6.14
N ARG A 32 1.90 -32.35 5.16
CA ARG A 32 1.42 -33.44 4.28
C ARG A 32 1.43 -33.00 2.83
N SER A 33 1.70 -33.94 1.91
CA SER A 33 1.83 -33.65 0.47
C SER A 33 0.55 -33.12 -0.19
N ASP A 34 -0.62 -33.38 0.39
CA ASP A 34 -1.92 -32.96 -0.14
C ASP A 34 -2.42 -31.63 0.45
N MET A 35 -1.56 -30.89 1.16
CA MET A 35 -1.90 -29.56 1.66
C MET A 35 -1.94 -28.55 0.51
N ILE A 36 -3.02 -27.78 0.45
CA ILE A 36 -3.22 -26.68 -0.50
C ILE A 36 -2.67 -25.36 0.06
N SER A 37 -2.76 -25.18 1.37
CA SER A 37 -2.21 -24.02 2.07
C SER A 37 -1.37 -24.49 3.24
N VAL A 38 -0.19 -23.90 3.40
CA VAL A 38 0.76 -24.17 4.47
C VAL A 38 1.09 -22.84 5.14
N ASP A 39 0.81 -22.74 6.44
CA ASP A 39 1.15 -21.59 7.26
C ASP A 39 2.19 -21.99 8.30
N LEU A 40 3.35 -21.37 8.20
CA LEU A 40 4.52 -21.54 9.06
C LEU A 40 4.94 -20.19 9.65
N THR A 41 3.98 -19.33 9.97
CA THR A 41 4.19 -18.06 10.65
C THR A 41 4.87 -18.25 12.01
N GLN A 42 5.91 -17.49 12.33
CA GLN A 42 6.61 -17.52 13.64
C GLN A 42 7.27 -18.86 14.03
N HIS A 43 7.81 -19.62 13.07
CA HIS A 43 8.49 -20.90 13.34
C HIS A 43 10.02 -20.79 13.41
N ARG A 44 10.56 -19.56 13.47
CA ARG A 44 12.01 -19.28 13.49
C ARG A 44 12.80 -19.95 12.36
N ILE A 45 12.16 -20.23 11.22
CA ILE A 45 12.77 -20.91 10.08
C ILE A 45 13.91 -20.06 9.54
N GLU A 46 15.13 -20.59 9.51
CA GLU A 46 16.29 -19.88 8.95
C GLU A 46 16.48 -20.13 7.45
N LYS A 47 16.02 -21.29 6.97
CA LYS A 47 16.19 -21.76 5.59
C LYS A 47 14.92 -22.43 5.11
N ILE A 48 14.56 -22.13 3.86
CA ILE A 48 13.50 -22.82 3.15
C ILE A 48 14.09 -24.14 2.66
N GLU A 49 13.75 -25.26 3.30
CA GLU A 49 14.20 -26.59 2.89
C GLU A 49 13.19 -27.66 3.26
N GLY A 50 13.25 -28.80 2.58
CA GLY A 50 12.37 -29.94 2.87
C GLY A 50 10.94 -29.80 2.36
N PHE A 51 10.59 -28.77 1.57
CA PHE A 51 9.23 -28.56 1.06
C PHE A 51 8.92 -29.29 -0.25
N ASP A 52 9.88 -30.00 -0.85
CA ASP A 52 9.73 -30.63 -2.18
C ASP A 52 8.58 -31.62 -2.33
N PHE A 53 8.07 -32.16 -1.21
CA PHE A 53 6.94 -33.10 -1.20
C PHE A 53 5.56 -32.41 -1.22
N LEU A 54 5.49 -31.09 -1.06
CA LEU A 54 4.25 -30.31 -1.08
C LEU A 54 3.76 -30.08 -2.51
N THR A 55 3.40 -31.16 -3.20
CA THR A 55 3.13 -31.14 -4.65
C THR A 55 1.82 -30.47 -5.06
N GLN A 56 0.96 -30.12 -4.10
CA GLN A 56 -0.33 -29.46 -4.34
C GLN A 56 -0.46 -28.09 -3.66
N VAL A 57 0.62 -27.57 -3.06
CA VAL A 57 0.56 -26.30 -2.32
C VAL A 57 0.34 -25.14 -3.29
N GLU A 58 -0.69 -24.35 -3.03
CA GLU A 58 -1.03 -23.14 -3.76
C GLU A 58 -0.69 -21.89 -2.94
N SER A 59 -0.75 -21.95 -1.61
CA SER A 59 -0.43 -20.84 -0.71
C SER A 59 0.60 -21.27 0.34
N LEU A 60 1.75 -20.60 0.37
CA LEU A 60 2.82 -20.83 1.35
C LEU A 60 3.09 -19.54 2.13
N CYS A 61 2.81 -19.60 3.44
CA CYS A 61 2.96 -18.49 4.36
C CYS A 61 4.13 -18.75 5.32
N LEU A 62 5.14 -17.90 5.27
CA LEU A 62 6.40 -17.98 6.03
C LEU A 62 6.68 -16.67 6.78
N ARG A 63 5.62 -15.99 7.25
CA ARG A 63 5.72 -14.72 7.96
C ARG A 63 6.52 -14.82 9.25
N TRP A 64 7.21 -13.76 9.64
CA TRP A 64 7.89 -13.68 10.96
C TRP A 64 8.87 -14.83 11.21
N ASN A 65 9.72 -15.12 10.21
CA ASN A 65 10.78 -16.13 10.31
C ASN A 65 12.17 -15.48 10.22
N LEU A 66 13.22 -16.30 10.17
CA LEU A 66 14.62 -15.86 10.13
C LEU A 66 15.26 -16.09 8.75
N ILE A 67 14.44 -16.21 7.70
CA ILE A 67 14.88 -16.59 6.35
C ILE A 67 15.74 -15.48 5.76
N LYS A 68 16.96 -15.82 5.35
CA LYS A 68 17.92 -14.86 4.77
C LYS A 68 17.94 -14.89 3.24
N LYS A 69 17.44 -15.96 2.65
CA LYS A 69 17.53 -16.23 1.21
C LYS A 69 16.32 -17.02 0.75
N ILE A 70 15.79 -16.66 -0.41
CA ILE A 70 14.78 -17.43 -1.12
C ILE A 70 15.50 -18.58 -1.82
N GLU A 71 15.21 -19.82 -1.44
CA GLU A 71 15.81 -21.02 -2.03
C GLU A 71 14.89 -22.23 -1.91
N ASN A 72 15.18 -23.28 -2.67
CA ASN A 72 14.45 -24.56 -2.64
C ASN A 72 12.92 -24.47 -2.82
N LEU A 73 12.44 -23.44 -3.54
CA LEU A 73 11.03 -23.33 -3.97
C LEU A 73 10.80 -23.90 -5.38
N ASN A 74 11.86 -24.38 -6.04
CA ASN A 74 11.84 -24.72 -7.47
C ASN A 74 10.78 -25.77 -7.85
N SER A 75 10.49 -26.68 -6.92
CA SER A 75 9.53 -27.78 -7.06
C SER A 75 8.07 -27.34 -6.85
N LEU A 76 7.82 -26.21 -6.19
CA LEU A 76 6.50 -25.74 -5.77
C LEU A 76 5.77 -24.97 -6.89
N THR A 77 5.74 -25.53 -8.10
CA THR A 77 5.23 -24.85 -9.31
C THR A 77 3.73 -24.57 -9.29
N THR A 78 3.00 -25.12 -8.32
CA THR A 78 1.57 -24.89 -8.08
C THR A 78 1.28 -23.61 -7.29
N LEU A 79 2.30 -22.97 -6.71
CA LEU A 79 2.11 -21.76 -5.90
C LEU A 79 1.46 -20.62 -6.70
N THR A 80 0.42 -20.06 -6.11
CA THR A 80 -0.28 -18.84 -6.52
C THR A 80 -0.07 -17.72 -5.51
N GLU A 81 0.23 -18.04 -4.25
CA GLU A 81 0.52 -17.09 -3.18
C GLU A 81 1.80 -17.51 -2.42
N LEU A 82 2.72 -16.56 -2.27
CA LEU A 82 3.93 -16.73 -1.46
C LEU A 82 4.08 -15.54 -0.53
N ASP A 83 4.12 -15.82 0.76
CA ASP A 83 4.25 -14.81 1.80
C ASP A 83 5.53 -14.99 2.60
N LEU A 84 6.40 -13.99 2.50
CA LEU A 84 7.70 -13.92 3.17
C LEU A 84 7.82 -12.64 4.00
N TYR A 85 6.69 -12.07 4.45
CA TYR A 85 6.63 -10.89 5.29
C TYR A 85 7.52 -11.03 6.54
N ASP A 86 8.28 -9.98 6.85
CA ASP A 86 9.13 -9.86 8.04
C ASP A 86 10.09 -11.06 8.20
N ASN A 87 11.07 -11.06 7.30
CA ASN A 87 12.19 -11.99 7.25
C ASN A 87 13.50 -11.19 7.09
N GLN A 88 14.60 -11.86 6.76
CA GLN A 88 15.92 -11.23 6.61
C GLN A 88 16.44 -11.30 5.16
N ILE A 89 15.54 -11.42 4.19
CA ILE A 89 15.88 -11.60 2.78
C ILE A 89 16.52 -10.33 2.24
N VAL A 90 17.67 -10.48 1.60
CA VAL A 90 18.45 -9.36 1.03
C VAL A 90 18.28 -9.21 -0.47
N LYS A 91 17.80 -10.24 -1.15
CA LYS A 91 17.72 -10.30 -2.61
C LYS A 91 16.54 -11.16 -3.06
N ILE A 92 15.85 -10.70 -4.11
CA ILE A 92 14.86 -11.49 -4.83
C ILE A 92 15.60 -12.40 -5.80
N GLU A 93 15.47 -13.71 -5.63
CA GLU A 93 16.11 -14.72 -6.47
C GLU A 93 15.39 -16.07 -6.34
N ASN A 94 15.65 -17.00 -7.26
CA ASN A 94 15.11 -18.36 -7.24
C ASN A 94 13.57 -18.43 -7.24
N LEU A 95 12.92 -17.50 -7.94
CA LEU A 95 11.47 -17.48 -8.14
C LEU A 95 11.08 -17.89 -9.58
N ASP A 96 12.05 -18.21 -10.44
CA ASP A 96 11.85 -18.42 -11.88
C ASP A 96 10.86 -19.52 -12.25
N SER A 97 10.74 -20.54 -11.40
CA SER A 97 9.82 -21.66 -11.62
C SER A 97 8.38 -21.38 -11.16
N LEU A 98 8.15 -20.32 -10.38
CA LEU A 98 6.85 -19.99 -9.78
C LEU A 98 5.97 -19.22 -10.77
N VAL A 99 5.85 -19.74 -12.00
CA VAL A 99 5.16 -19.09 -13.13
C VAL A 99 3.66 -18.91 -12.93
N ASN A 100 3.09 -19.53 -11.89
CA ASN A 100 1.68 -19.42 -11.52
C ASN A 100 1.42 -18.40 -10.40
N LEU A 101 2.46 -17.76 -9.86
CA LEU A 101 2.33 -16.84 -8.74
C LEU A 101 1.49 -15.61 -9.13
N GLU A 102 0.46 -15.33 -8.34
CA GLU A 102 -0.44 -14.20 -8.47
C GLU A 102 -0.20 -13.15 -7.37
N THR A 103 0.19 -13.59 -6.17
CA THR A 103 0.47 -12.72 -5.01
C THR A 103 1.84 -13.03 -4.42
N LEU A 104 2.65 -12.00 -4.23
CA LEU A 104 3.96 -12.08 -3.57
C LEU A 104 4.08 -10.99 -2.50
N ASP A 105 4.26 -11.41 -1.25
CA ASP A 105 4.56 -10.51 -0.13
C ASP A 105 6.02 -10.69 0.32
N LEU A 106 6.79 -9.60 0.22
CA LEU A 106 8.19 -9.48 0.61
C LEU A 106 8.39 -8.25 1.53
N CYS A 107 7.34 -7.79 2.21
CA CYS A 107 7.45 -6.67 3.13
C CYS A 107 8.39 -6.97 4.31
N PHE A 108 8.92 -5.91 4.93
CA PHE A 108 9.78 -5.98 6.11
C PHE A 108 10.99 -6.90 5.91
N ASN A 109 11.65 -6.75 4.76
CA ASN A 109 12.88 -7.46 4.44
C ASN A 109 14.03 -6.45 4.27
N ARG A 110 15.15 -6.88 3.67
CA ARG A 110 16.36 -6.06 3.47
C ARG A 110 16.72 -5.94 2.00
N ILE A 111 15.72 -6.05 1.12
CA ILE A 111 15.89 -6.07 -0.34
C ILE A 111 16.30 -4.69 -0.84
N GLU A 112 17.35 -4.63 -1.66
CA GLU A 112 17.87 -3.36 -2.20
C GLU A 112 17.46 -3.09 -3.65
N LYS A 113 17.05 -4.13 -4.39
CA LYS A 113 16.76 -4.06 -5.83
C LYS A 113 15.54 -4.89 -6.19
N LEU A 114 14.79 -4.38 -7.16
CA LEU A 114 13.74 -5.10 -7.86
C LEU A 114 14.36 -5.82 -9.06
N GLU A 115 14.54 -7.13 -8.94
CA GLU A 115 15.17 -7.97 -9.95
C GLU A 115 14.61 -9.40 -9.89
N ASN A 116 14.83 -10.19 -10.94
CA ASN A 116 14.46 -11.61 -11.02
C ASN A 116 12.95 -11.87 -10.83
N LEU A 117 12.12 -11.00 -11.43
CA LEU A 117 10.65 -11.10 -11.42
C LEU A 117 10.08 -11.39 -12.83
N GLU A 118 10.92 -11.41 -13.87
CA GLU A 118 10.53 -11.47 -15.27
C GLU A 118 9.67 -12.69 -15.67
N ASN A 119 9.79 -13.78 -14.91
CA ASN A 119 9.05 -15.02 -15.16
C ASN A 119 7.67 -15.04 -14.47
N LEU A 120 7.40 -14.14 -13.53
CA LEU A 120 6.15 -14.09 -12.74
C LEU A 120 5.02 -13.38 -13.50
N LYS A 121 4.75 -13.80 -14.73
CA LYS A 121 3.85 -13.08 -15.66
C LYS A 121 2.39 -13.05 -15.23
N LYS A 122 1.98 -13.90 -14.29
CA LYS A 122 0.63 -13.91 -13.70
C LYS A 122 0.49 -13.05 -12.44
N LEU A 123 1.57 -12.42 -11.98
CA LEU A 123 1.56 -11.63 -10.75
C LEU A 123 0.60 -10.45 -10.90
N LYS A 124 -0.35 -10.37 -9.96
CA LYS A 124 -1.35 -9.30 -9.85
C LYS A 124 -1.05 -8.39 -8.66
N THR A 125 -0.48 -8.94 -7.60
CA THR A 125 -0.25 -8.23 -6.34
C THR A 125 1.19 -8.41 -5.87
N LEU A 126 1.88 -7.29 -5.65
CA LEU A 126 3.25 -7.27 -5.15
C LEU A 126 3.40 -6.31 -3.97
N TYR A 127 3.81 -6.84 -2.82
CA TYR A 127 4.07 -6.08 -1.60
C TYR A 127 5.55 -6.09 -1.24
N LEU A 128 6.14 -4.91 -1.05
CA LEU A 128 7.57 -4.70 -0.78
C LEU A 128 7.81 -3.57 0.24
N VAL A 129 6.84 -3.36 1.14
CA VAL A 129 6.92 -2.32 2.18
C VAL A 129 8.14 -2.52 3.07
N HIS A 130 8.75 -1.45 3.56
CA HIS A 130 9.83 -1.51 4.54
C HIS A 130 11.02 -2.36 4.02
N ASN A 131 11.59 -1.92 2.91
CA ASN A 131 12.79 -2.48 2.31
C ASN A 131 13.83 -1.36 2.08
N LYS A 132 14.87 -1.63 1.28
CA LYS A 132 15.94 -0.68 0.96
C LYS A 132 15.96 -0.33 -0.53
N ILE A 133 14.85 -0.54 -1.23
CA ILE A 133 14.75 -0.34 -2.69
C ILE A 133 14.92 1.13 -3.01
N SER A 134 15.86 1.44 -3.91
CA SER A 134 16.18 2.82 -4.28
C SER A 134 15.61 3.25 -5.63
N LYS A 135 15.15 2.28 -6.43
CA LYS A 135 14.69 2.49 -7.80
C LYS A 135 13.58 1.50 -8.16
N ILE A 136 12.60 1.98 -8.90
CA ILE A 136 11.59 1.14 -9.54
C ILE A 136 12.21 0.59 -10.83
N GLU A 137 12.40 -0.73 -10.91
CA GLU A 137 12.95 -1.43 -12.08
C GLU A 137 12.52 -2.91 -12.06
N GLY A 138 12.80 -3.67 -13.11
CA GLY A 138 12.48 -5.11 -13.13
C GLY A 138 11.00 -5.49 -13.20
N LEU A 139 10.09 -4.54 -13.44
CA LEU A 139 8.64 -4.76 -13.49
C LEU A 139 8.04 -4.86 -14.91
N SER A 140 8.85 -4.73 -15.96
CA SER A 140 8.38 -4.61 -17.36
C SER A 140 7.59 -5.82 -17.88
N GLU A 141 7.88 -7.02 -17.38
CA GLU A 141 7.18 -8.24 -17.76
C GLU A 141 5.90 -8.49 -16.95
N LEU A 142 5.69 -7.75 -15.85
CA LEU A 142 4.55 -7.91 -14.94
C LEU A 142 3.31 -7.15 -15.46
N LYS A 143 2.87 -7.49 -16.67
CA LYS A 143 1.81 -6.75 -17.39
C LYS A 143 0.42 -6.89 -16.76
N ASN A 144 0.21 -7.92 -15.93
CA ASN A 144 -1.04 -8.17 -15.21
C ASN A 144 -1.04 -7.59 -13.80
N LEU A 145 -0.02 -6.78 -13.42
CA LEU A 145 0.08 -6.22 -12.09
C LEU A 145 -1.03 -5.19 -11.86
N GLU A 146 -1.88 -5.44 -10.86
CA GLU A 146 -3.04 -4.60 -10.49
C GLU A 146 -2.74 -3.78 -9.21
N TYR A 147 -1.91 -4.33 -8.31
CA TYR A 147 -1.58 -3.74 -7.02
C TYR A 147 -0.06 -3.75 -6.78
N LEU A 148 0.50 -2.57 -6.54
CA LEU A 148 1.93 -2.40 -6.23
C LEU A 148 2.12 -1.53 -4.99
N GLU A 149 2.80 -2.10 -3.98
CA GLU A 149 3.08 -1.44 -2.72
C GLU A 149 4.58 -1.42 -2.43
N LEU A 150 5.15 -0.22 -2.50
CA LEU A 150 6.56 0.09 -2.33
C LEU A 150 6.77 1.12 -1.22
N GLY A 151 5.87 1.15 -0.22
CA GLY A 151 5.94 2.04 0.92
C GLY A 151 7.23 1.84 1.74
N ASP A 152 7.68 2.87 2.44
CA ASP A 152 8.86 2.83 3.33
C ASP A 152 10.10 2.22 2.66
N ASN A 153 10.55 2.89 1.60
CA ASN A 153 11.71 2.53 0.81
C ASN A 153 12.58 3.78 0.57
N ARG A 154 13.51 3.71 -0.38
CA ARG A 154 14.47 4.79 -0.69
C ARG A 154 14.29 5.32 -2.12
N ILE A 155 13.10 5.15 -2.68
CA ILE A 155 12.77 5.51 -4.07
C ILE A 155 12.76 7.03 -4.20
N LYS A 156 13.44 7.54 -5.23
CA LYS A 156 13.55 9.00 -5.48
C LYS A 156 12.70 9.48 -6.63
N ARG A 157 12.32 8.57 -7.54
CA ARG A 157 11.61 8.89 -8.79
C ARG A 157 10.64 7.77 -9.13
N ILE A 158 9.52 8.16 -9.72
CA ILE A 158 8.57 7.25 -10.33
C ILE A 158 9.04 7.03 -11.78
N GLU A 159 9.38 5.80 -12.14
CA GLU A 159 9.93 5.44 -13.46
C GLU A 159 9.71 3.95 -13.72
N ASN A 160 9.83 3.52 -14.99
CA ASN A 160 9.80 2.11 -15.39
C ASN A 160 8.48 1.38 -15.06
N LEU A 161 7.34 2.07 -15.23
CA LEU A 161 5.98 1.54 -15.04
C LEU A 161 5.16 1.53 -16.34
N GLU A 162 5.78 1.78 -17.50
CA GLU A 162 5.11 1.99 -18.79
C GLU A 162 4.33 0.74 -19.27
N GLU A 163 4.80 -0.44 -18.90
CA GLU A 163 4.20 -1.73 -19.28
C GLU A 163 3.12 -2.21 -18.29
N ASN A 164 3.04 -1.64 -17.07
CA ASN A 164 2.11 -2.07 -16.02
C ASN A 164 0.72 -1.40 -16.16
N GLN A 165 0.13 -1.46 -17.35
CA GLN A 165 -1.09 -0.70 -17.69
C GLN A 165 -2.35 -1.19 -16.97
N GLU A 166 -2.31 -2.39 -16.38
CA GLU A 166 -3.38 -2.95 -15.55
C GLU A 166 -3.38 -2.43 -14.11
N LEU A 167 -2.38 -1.62 -13.72
CA LEU A 167 -2.24 -1.14 -12.36
C LEU A 167 -3.43 -0.26 -11.94
N GLN A 168 -4.08 -0.67 -10.85
CA GLN A 168 -5.24 0.00 -10.26
C GLN A 168 -4.86 0.72 -8.96
N ARG A 169 -3.88 0.20 -8.22
CA ARG A 169 -3.46 0.76 -6.93
C ARG A 169 -1.94 0.84 -6.84
N LEU A 170 -1.44 2.05 -6.54
CA LEU A 170 -0.02 2.34 -6.40
C LEU A 170 0.26 3.04 -5.07
N PHE A 171 1.04 2.39 -4.21
CA PHE A 171 1.45 2.90 -2.92
C PHE A 171 2.96 3.12 -2.87
N LEU A 172 3.35 4.37 -2.64
CA LEU A 172 4.71 4.88 -2.64
C LEU A 172 4.97 5.78 -1.42
N GLY A 173 4.23 5.55 -0.33
CA GLY A 173 4.38 6.31 0.92
C GLY A 173 5.77 6.17 1.53
N ALA A 174 6.19 7.12 2.36
CA ALA A 174 7.47 7.10 3.07
C ALA A 174 8.67 6.80 2.15
N ASN A 175 8.81 7.58 1.08
CA ASN A 175 9.91 7.50 0.12
C ASN A 175 10.62 8.86 0.00
N GLN A 176 11.48 9.02 -0.99
CA GLN A 176 12.24 10.25 -1.25
C GLN A 176 11.81 10.93 -2.57
N ILE A 177 10.55 10.72 -2.98
CA ILE A 177 10.02 11.21 -4.25
C ILE A 177 9.77 12.72 -4.17
N LYS A 178 10.22 13.44 -5.19
CA LYS A 178 10.09 14.91 -5.27
C LYS A 178 9.03 15.39 -6.25
N LYS A 179 8.67 14.53 -7.20
CA LYS A 179 7.76 14.85 -8.31
C LYS A 179 6.91 13.65 -8.62
N ILE A 180 5.66 13.93 -8.96
CA ILE A 180 4.74 12.97 -9.54
C ILE A 180 4.96 13.05 -11.05
N GLU A 181 5.55 12.00 -11.63
CA GLU A 181 5.94 11.95 -13.05
C GLU A 181 5.75 10.52 -13.59
N ASN A 182 5.71 10.38 -14.91
CA ASN A 182 5.70 9.08 -15.61
C ASN A 182 4.50 8.17 -15.31
N LEU A 183 3.36 8.74 -14.91
CA LEU A 183 2.14 7.98 -14.61
C LEU A 183 1.10 8.01 -15.74
N GLY A 184 1.28 8.84 -16.78
CA GLY A 184 0.25 9.10 -17.79
C GLY A 184 -0.25 7.87 -18.56
N HIS A 185 0.49 6.77 -18.55
CA HIS A 185 0.13 5.49 -19.17
C HIS A 185 -0.80 4.63 -18.31
N LEU A 186 -0.89 4.88 -17.00
CA LEU A 186 -1.66 4.06 -16.04
C LEU A 186 -3.14 4.46 -16.02
N LYS A 187 -3.84 4.25 -17.14
CA LYS A 187 -5.23 4.70 -17.33
C LYS A 187 -6.25 3.98 -16.44
N LYS A 188 -5.87 2.84 -15.83
CA LYS A 188 -6.68 2.07 -14.88
C LYS A 188 -6.44 2.43 -13.42
N LEU A 189 -5.48 3.32 -13.14
CA LEU A 189 -5.12 3.69 -11.76
C LEU A 189 -6.30 4.40 -11.08
N GLU A 190 -6.82 3.78 -10.02
CA GLU A 190 -7.91 4.29 -9.20
C GLU A 190 -7.40 4.89 -7.88
N VAL A 191 -6.33 4.34 -7.32
CA VAL A 191 -5.75 4.78 -6.03
C VAL A 191 -4.28 5.09 -6.20
N ILE A 192 -3.88 6.30 -5.80
CA ILE A 192 -2.47 6.69 -5.68
C ILE A 192 -2.18 7.22 -4.28
N SER A 193 -1.18 6.63 -3.64
CA SER A 193 -0.76 7.00 -2.29
C SER A 193 0.73 7.34 -2.26
N LEU A 194 1.03 8.58 -1.91
CA LEU A 194 2.37 9.17 -1.83
C LEU A 194 2.61 9.94 -0.50
N PRO A 195 2.09 9.48 0.66
CA PRO A 195 2.31 10.20 1.90
C PRO A 195 3.79 10.22 2.30
N ALA A 196 4.21 11.17 3.13
CA ALA A 196 5.58 11.23 3.65
C ALA A 196 6.66 11.19 2.54
N ASN A 197 6.54 12.09 1.57
CA ASN A 197 7.52 12.29 0.49
C ASN A 197 7.99 13.76 0.47
N PHE A 198 8.73 14.16 -0.56
CA PHE A 198 9.25 15.51 -0.74
C PHE A 198 8.55 16.27 -1.88
N ILE A 199 7.28 15.95 -2.15
CA ILE A 199 6.51 16.56 -3.24
C ILE A 199 6.11 17.98 -2.83
N VAL A 200 6.34 18.95 -3.72
CA VAL A 200 5.99 20.36 -3.48
C VAL A 200 4.90 20.88 -4.42
N ASN A 201 4.68 20.17 -5.53
CA ASN A 201 3.70 20.51 -6.56
C ASN A 201 2.89 19.28 -6.90
N ILE A 202 1.57 19.46 -6.97
CA ILE A 202 0.69 18.48 -7.60
C ILE A 202 0.78 18.70 -9.11
N GLU A 203 1.40 17.76 -9.82
CA GLU A 203 1.62 17.73 -11.27
C GLU A 203 1.61 16.26 -11.72
N GLY A 204 1.53 15.97 -13.02
CA GLY A 204 1.65 14.60 -13.53
C GLY A 204 0.44 13.68 -13.26
N LEU A 205 -0.65 14.22 -12.72
CA LEU A 205 -1.92 13.52 -12.51
C LEU A 205 -2.94 13.79 -13.62
N GLU A 206 -2.66 14.72 -14.53
CA GLU A 206 -3.61 15.27 -15.51
C GLU A 206 -4.15 14.20 -16.47
N GLU A 207 -3.35 13.17 -16.70
CA GLU A 207 -3.63 12.05 -17.60
C GLU A 207 -4.36 10.87 -16.92
N LEU A 208 -4.51 10.90 -15.59
CA LEU A 208 -5.09 9.82 -14.78
C LEU A 208 -6.61 9.95 -14.66
N THR A 209 -7.32 9.58 -15.71
CA THR A 209 -8.78 9.78 -15.81
C THR A 209 -9.63 8.83 -14.96
N SER A 210 -9.03 7.79 -14.39
CA SER A 210 -9.72 6.80 -13.54
C SER A 210 -9.52 7.01 -12.04
N VAL A 211 -8.64 7.95 -11.65
CA VAL A 211 -8.27 8.13 -10.24
C VAL A 211 -9.48 8.58 -9.40
N ARG A 212 -9.63 7.94 -8.24
CA ARG A 212 -10.69 8.18 -7.26
C ARG A 212 -10.13 8.63 -5.92
N GLU A 213 -8.97 8.11 -5.54
CA GLU A 213 -8.37 8.36 -4.23
C GLU A 213 -6.92 8.85 -4.41
N VAL A 214 -6.63 10.02 -3.85
CA VAL A 214 -5.30 10.64 -3.91
C VAL A 214 -4.84 10.97 -2.50
N TYR A 215 -3.79 10.28 -2.03
CA TYR A 215 -3.20 10.52 -0.71
C TYR A 215 -1.82 11.16 -0.85
N LEU A 216 -1.69 12.40 -0.38
CA LEU A 216 -0.49 13.24 -0.47
C LEU A 216 -0.12 13.85 0.89
N MET A 217 -0.55 13.22 1.98
CA MET A 217 -0.25 13.65 3.34
C MET A 217 1.26 13.78 3.59
N GLN A 218 1.69 14.69 4.48
CA GLN A 218 3.11 14.80 4.87
C GLN A 218 4.04 15.06 3.69
N ASN A 219 3.76 16.13 2.96
CA ASN A 219 4.58 16.60 1.85
C ASN A 219 4.91 18.10 2.02
N GLY A 220 5.43 18.74 0.98
CA GLY A 220 5.75 20.17 0.94
C GLY A 220 4.78 21.00 0.09
N ILE A 221 3.57 20.50 -0.17
CA ILE A 221 2.63 21.09 -1.12
C ILE A 221 2.10 22.42 -0.59
N GLN A 222 2.07 23.44 -1.47
CA GLN A 222 1.57 24.79 -1.15
C GLN A 222 0.32 25.17 -1.94
N ASP A 223 0.23 24.69 -3.18
CA ASP A 223 -0.84 25.01 -4.12
C ASP A 223 -1.56 23.75 -4.58
N ILE A 224 -2.89 23.77 -4.47
CA ILE A 224 -3.76 22.74 -5.05
C ILE A 224 -3.95 23.07 -6.53
N ARG A 225 -3.52 22.17 -7.42
CA ARG A 225 -3.62 22.26 -8.89
C ARG A 225 -3.47 20.86 -9.50
N GLY A 226 -3.66 20.74 -10.81
CA GLY A 226 -3.42 19.48 -11.52
C GLY A 226 -4.52 18.44 -11.37
N PHE A 227 -5.70 18.83 -10.86
CA PHE A 227 -6.88 17.98 -10.73
C PHE A 227 -7.95 18.20 -11.82
N ASP A 228 -7.68 19.05 -12.81
CA ASP A 228 -8.69 19.53 -13.78
C ASP A 228 -9.37 18.40 -14.57
N SER A 229 -8.65 17.33 -14.87
CA SER A 229 -9.13 16.17 -15.63
C SER A 229 -9.70 15.04 -14.75
N ASN A 230 -9.48 15.08 -13.44
CA ASN A 230 -9.71 13.94 -12.54
C ASN A 230 -11.13 13.95 -11.95
N GLN A 231 -12.15 13.94 -12.81
CA GLN A 231 -13.57 14.12 -12.43
C GLN A 231 -14.15 12.98 -11.58
N LYS A 232 -13.43 11.86 -11.46
CA LYS A 232 -13.85 10.70 -10.65
C LYS A 232 -13.33 10.71 -9.22
N ILE A 233 -12.53 11.71 -8.83
CA ILE A 233 -12.00 11.82 -7.47
C ILE A 233 -13.15 11.86 -6.45
N GLU A 234 -13.07 10.95 -5.47
CA GLU A 234 -13.97 10.82 -4.33
C GLU A 234 -13.26 11.22 -3.02
N THR A 235 -11.94 11.00 -2.93
CA THR A 235 -11.15 11.27 -1.72
C THR A 235 -9.85 11.97 -2.07
N ILE A 236 -9.56 13.08 -1.37
CA ILE A 236 -8.25 13.74 -1.39
C ILE A 236 -7.77 13.92 0.04
N ASP A 237 -6.56 13.41 0.32
CA ASP A 237 -5.82 13.73 1.53
C ASP A 237 -4.58 14.56 1.22
N LEU A 238 -4.60 15.79 1.73
CA LEU A 238 -3.53 16.79 1.66
C LEU A 238 -3.10 17.24 3.07
N SER A 239 -3.39 16.42 4.09
CA SER A 239 -3.05 16.73 5.48
C SER A 239 -1.53 16.90 5.68
N ASP A 240 -1.12 17.70 6.65
CA ASP A 240 0.30 17.91 6.98
C ASP A 240 1.12 18.39 5.76
N ASN A 241 0.70 19.52 5.21
CA ASN A 241 1.34 20.21 4.09
C ASN A 241 1.49 21.70 4.40
N ARG A 242 1.73 22.54 3.39
CA ARG A 242 1.95 23.99 3.54
C ARG A 242 0.90 24.82 2.80
N ILE A 243 -0.30 24.28 2.61
CA ILE A 243 -1.37 24.90 1.83
C ILE A 243 -1.95 26.09 2.60
N GLU A 244 -1.97 27.25 1.96
CA GLU A 244 -2.55 28.48 2.54
C GLU A 244 -3.97 28.77 2.04
N LYS A 245 -4.27 28.32 0.81
CA LYS A 245 -5.54 28.57 0.14
C LYS A 245 -6.02 27.32 -0.60
N VAL A 246 -7.28 26.98 -0.39
CA VAL A 246 -8.00 25.98 -1.19
C VAL A 246 -8.49 26.67 -2.45
N LYS A 247 -8.15 26.11 -3.61
CA LYS A 247 -8.51 26.58 -4.96
C LYS A 247 -8.48 25.41 -5.93
N ASN A 248 -9.10 25.56 -7.09
CA ASN A 248 -9.02 24.61 -8.21
C ASN A 248 -9.60 23.22 -7.90
N ILE A 249 -10.62 23.14 -7.04
CA ILE A 249 -11.27 21.86 -6.73
C ILE A 249 -12.78 21.87 -6.97
N LYS A 250 -13.41 23.03 -7.21
CA LYS A 250 -14.86 23.17 -7.48
C LYS A 250 -15.43 22.27 -8.59
N ASN A 251 -14.58 21.77 -9.49
CA ASN A 251 -15.00 20.88 -10.58
C ASN A 251 -15.04 19.39 -10.17
N LEU A 252 -14.52 19.02 -8.99
CA LEU A 252 -14.47 17.65 -8.48
C LEU A 252 -15.83 17.25 -7.88
N ARG A 253 -16.87 17.20 -8.74
CA ARG A 253 -18.26 17.05 -8.31
C ARG A 253 -18.56 15.76 -7.51
N ARG A 254 -17.66 14.76 -7.56
CA ARG A 254 -17.75 13.49 -6.81
C ARG A 254 -16.95 13.46 -5.51
N LEU A 255 -16.23 14.53 -5.18
CA LEU A 255 -15.40 14.61 -3.98
C LEU A 255 -16.29 14.54 -2.73
N LYS A 256 -16.12 13.46 -1.95
CA LYS A 256 -16.83 13.19 -0.69
C LYS A 256 -15.99 13.54 0.52
N ASP A 257 -14.70 13.20 0.44
CA ASP A 257 -13.76 13.25 1.55
C ASP A 257 -12.61 14.20 1.23
N PHE A 258 -12.54 15.32 1.94
CA PHE A 258 -11.49 16.33 1.75
C PHE A 258 -10.72 16.58 3.03
N TRP A 259 -9.50 16.04 3.10
CA TRP A 259 -8.67 16.09 4.30
C TRP A 259 -7.53 17.09 4.07
N VAL A 260 -7.52 18.17 4.82
CA VAL A 260 -6.52 19.24 4.75
C VAL A 260 -6.06 19.64 6.16
N ARG A 261 -5.98 18.66 7.08
CA ARG A 261 -5.52 18.90 8.45
C ARG A 261 -4.10 19.44 8.47
N GLN A 262 -3.70 20.14 9.52
CA GLN A 262 -2.32 20.58 9.74
C GLN A 262 -1.71 21.30 8.52
N ASN A 263 -2.41 22.32 8.02
CA ASN A 263 -1.96 23.18 6.93
C ASN A 263 -1.94 24.66 7.41
N LYS A 264 -1.85 25.62 6.49
CA LYS A 264 -1.76 27.06 6.79
C LYS A 264 -3.02 27.84 6.38
N ILE A 265 -4.16 27.17 6.28
CA ILE A 265 -5.42 27.79 5.83
C ILE A 265 -5.96 28.73 6.92
N ALA A 266 -5.98 30.03 6.63
CA ALA A 266 -6.46 31.05 7.57
C ALA A 266 -7.77 31.73 7.17
N SER A 267 -8.17 31.61 5.90
CA SER A 267 -9.26 32.37 5.28
C SER A 267 -10.48 31.50 4.98
N TRP A 268 -11.67 32.10 5.09
CA TRP A 268 -12.94 31.47 4.70
C TRP A 268 -13.17 31.42 3.19
N SER A 269 -12.23 31.91 2.37
CA SER A 269 -12.29 31.82 0.91
C SER A 269 -12.32 30.37 0.38
N LEU A 270 -11.96 29.38 1.21
CA LEU A 270 -12.15 27.96 0.86
C LEU A 270 -13.61 27.61 0.57
N VAL A 271 -14.56 28.37 1.13
CA VAL A 271 -16.00 28.14 0.92
C VAL A 271 -16.37 28.33 -0.55
N ASP A 272 -15.73 29.27 -1.26
CA ASP A 272 -15.98 29.52 -2.68
C ASP A 272 -15.70 28.30 -3.57
N GLU A 273 -14.89 27.36 -3.08
CA GLU A 273 -14.61 26.09 -3.75
C GLU A 273 -15.47 24.96 -3.18
N LEU A 274 -15.52 24.81 -1.85
CA LEU A 274 -16.19 23.68 -1.20
C LEU A 274 -17.72 23.74 -1.33
N SER A 275 -18.34 24.93 -1.39
CA SER A 275 -19.80 25.05 -1.55
C SER A 275 -20.29 24.54 -2.91
N GLU A 276 -19.41 24.46 -3.90
CA GLU A 276 -19.71 23.97 -5.24
C GLU A 276 -19.68 22.44 -5.35
N LEU A 277 -19.28 21.73 -4.28
CA LEU A 277 -19.12 20.29 -4.28
C LEU A 277 -20.39 19.62 -3.71
N PRO A 278 -21.24 19.02 -4.56
CA PRO A 278 -22.54 18.51 -4.14
C PRO A 278 -22.45 17.27 -3.26
N ASP A 279 -21.46 16.40 -3.51
CA ASP A 279 -21.28 15.13 -2.79
C ASP A 279 -20.36 15.26 -1.56
N LEU A 280 -19.83 16.47 -1.30
CA LEU A 280 -18.88 16.70 -0.21
C LEU A 280 -19.54 16.45 1.14
N ASN A 281 -18.99 15.47 1.86
CA ASN A 281 -19.60 14.95 3.07
C ASN A 281 -18.72 15.12 4.31
N HIS A 282 -17.42 14.84 4.17
CA HIS A 282 -16.47 14.91 5.28
C HIS A 282 -15.34 15.90 4.96
N VAL A 283 -15.17 16.89 5.83
CA VAL A 283 -14.12 17.90 5.71
C VAL A 283 -13.30 17.94 6.97
N TYR A 284 -11.97 17.90 6.82
CA TYR A 284 -11.05 17.95 7.95
C TYR A 284 -10.09 19.13 7.80
N LEU A 285 -10.24 20.12 8.66
CA LEU A 285 -9.53 21.41 8.68
C LEU A 285 -8.78 21.61 10.01
N GLU A 286 -8.89 20.69 10.97
CA GLU A 286 -8.17 20.67 12.24
C GLU A 286 -6.67 20.97 12.06
N GLY A 287 -6.12 21.81 12.94
CA GLY A 287 -4.70 22.17 12.90
C GLY A 287 -4.36 23.30 11.92
N ASN A 288 -5.35 23.89 11.25
CA ASN A 288 -5.17 25.11 10.47
C ASN A 288 -5.43 26.38 11.30
N PRO A 289 -4.86 27.54 10.95
CA PRO A 289 -5.21 28.81 11.61
C PRO A 289 -6.72 29.14 11.61
N ILE A 290 -7.47 28.67 10.62
CA ILE A 290 -8.94 28.82 10.58
C ILE A 290 -9.64 28.04 11.70
N SER A 291 -9.13 26.88 12.10
CA SER A 291 -9.75 26.03 13.11
C SER A 291 -9.58 26.56 14.54
N ALA A 292 -8.65 27.51 14.74
CA ALA A 292 -8.43 28.18 16.03
C ALA A 292 -9.42 29.34 16.30
N LYS A 293 -10.28 29.70 15.34
CA LYS A 293 -11.22 30.81 15.50
C LYS A 293 -12.37 30.42 16.45
N PRO A 294 -12.84 31.32 17.35
CA PRO A 294 -13.90 30.99 18.30
C PRO A 294 -15.22 30.54 17.66
N ASP A 295 -15.53 31.05 16.47
CA ASP A 295 -16.73 30.74 15.71
C ASP A 295 -16.54 29.63 14.67
N TYR A 296 -15.36 28.99 14.61
CA TYR A 296 -14.94 28.11 13.54
C TYR A 296 -15.99 27.05 13.19
N ARG A 297 -16.35 26.19 14.15
CA ARG A 297 -17.28 25.07 13.91
C ARG A 297 -18.66 25.57 13.46
N ALA A 298 -19.25 26.48 14.22
CA ALA A 298 -20.58 27.03 13.92
C ALA A 298 -20.62 27.71 12.55
N ARG A 299 -19.56 28.44 12.19
CA ARG A 299 -19.44 29.13 10.91
C ARG A 299 -19.20 28.17 9.74
N ALA A 300 -18.36 27.16 9.90
CA ALA A 300 -18.12 26.13 8.88
C ALA A 300 -19.43 25.40 8.54
N ILE A 301 -20.16 24.92 9.55
CA ILE A 301 -21.43 24.20 9.38
C ILE A 301 -22.50 25.08 8.71
N ARG A 302 -22.52 26.38 9.04
CA ARG A 302 -23.44 27.34 8.41
C ARG A 302 -23.11 27.60 6.94
N LEU A 303 -21.81 27.71 6.61
CA LEU A 303 -21.35 28.05 5.26
C LEU A 303 -21.27 26.83 4.33
N LEU A 304 -21.12 25.64 4.89
CA LEU A 304 -21.07 24.37 4.19
C LEU A 304 -22.22 23.48 4.70
N PRO A 305 -23.47 23.77 4.34
CA PRO A 305 -24.60 23.02 4.88
C PRO A 305 -24.64 21.55 4.39
N GLN A 306 -23.93 21.20 3.33
CA GLN A 306 -23.92 19.85 2.77
C GLN A 306 -23.09 18.84 3.57
N ILE A 307 -22.09 19.28 4.34
CA ILE A 307 -21.20 18.35 5.07
C ILE A 307 -21.90 17.73 6.29
N SER A 308 -21.72 16.43 6.51
CA SER A 308 -22.19 15.75 7.73
C SER A 308 -21.12 15.64 8.80
N GLN A 309 -19.83 15.70 8.42
CA GLN A 309 -18.71 15.64 9.35
C GLN A 309 -17.74 16.80 9.14
N LEU A 310 -17.36 17.44 10.25
CA LEU A 310 -16.29 18.42 10.31
C LEU A 310 -15.31 18.00 11.38
N ASP A 311 -14.07 17.75 10.97
CA ASP A 311 -13.01 17.19 11.80
C ASP A 311 -13.43 15.84 12.42
N ASN A 312 -13.23 15.63 13.72
CA ASN A 312 -13.56 14.35 14.37
C ASN A 312 -15.04 14.26 14.83
N ASP A 313 -15.86 15.29 14.59
CA ASP A 313 -17.22 15.40 15.14
C ASP A 313 -18.28 15.56 14.04
N THR A 314 -19.45 14.96 14.24
CA THR A 314 -20.60 15.15 13.34
C THR A 314 -21.17 16.58 13.43
N CYS A 315 -21.49 17.17 12.28
CA CYS A 315 -21.97 18.56 12.17
C CYS A 315 -23.34 18.76 12.79
N ARG A 316 -24.23 17.78 12.59
CA ARG A 316 -25.58 17.74 13.12
C ARG A 316 -25.71 16.35 13.71
N SER A 317 -25.62 16.24 15.04
CA SER A 317 -26.04 15.02 15.72
C SER A 317 -27.45 14.72 15.25
N ASP A 318 -27.70 13.50 14.74
CA ASP A 318 -29.05 13.04 14.44
C ASP A 318 -29.92 13.32 15.66
N ILE A 319 -30.80 14.32 15.55
CA ILE A 319 -31.91 14.43 16.48
C ILE A 319 -32.76 13.21 16.13
N PRO A 320 -32.97 12.24 17.05
CA PRO A 320 -33.90 11.16 16.77
C PRO A 320 -35.23 11.80 16.36
N GLN A 321 -35.75 11.44 15.19
CA GLN A 321 -37.11 11.81 14.84
C GLN A 321 -38.01 11.18 15.91
N ILE A 322 -38.57 12.03 16.79
CA ILE A 322 -39.60 11.66 17.77
C ILE A 322 -40.93 11.49 17.05
#